data_AF-A0A5Q0GXY3-F1
#
_entry.id   AF-A0A5Q0GXY3-F1
#
_cell.length_a   1.000
_cell.length_b   1.000
_cell.length_c   1.000
_cell.angle_alpha   90.00
_cell.angle_beta   90.00
_cell.angle_gamma   90.00
#
_symmetry.space_group_name_H-M   'P 1'
#
loop_
_entity.id
_entity.type
_entity.pdbx_description
1 polymer ?
#
loop_
_entity_poly.entity_id
_entity_poly.type
_entity_poly.pdbx_seq_one_letter_code
_entity_poly.pdbx_strand_id
1 'polypeptide(L)'
;MDEPRRSADPHHDTPDGRTARRALRPRRTWPWPDLEAVVALVERCAEAGIDLGGPLRRLTWPVVRRTNAGFVATLVERRVAVPRDVVEAAGEALRKLVNGHAADGPWRLYAGWYAGVAPDLAVTVLQRLAANGSRREAERYRAWLFLHENFPEDSDWVAGELASDPGVSPAVCWAVDDVLAARDPATAVAVFARVADRSPDGAVRNRAAGHVERHDAAAALDLFATTGANRALGDAHRLAASRRVLSHDRYRGVDLLVDLLESASVDAVRGEVMNDLHGVAPKRLEARLDVLRGTGAPPVRVQTTRYLREHLGRGPEVTAELAADPTMPPRDRFLALERDPEAATPGILLGVVDSFEEHGQDEVRALTLLAKLFPDAAFGRIGDYTTDQRVPFRVRAEAVARAARFLGPRRTTDLYRGMAVADEATTAQRDAVVSAMTKIDPVRGGQVCEELARRRDLRFEDRLRFARGIGHRKALALVREFARDPDEAAAVRVEAAREAASKGTVDDRRYLRRLAATPSVSYSLRERLVEQLAPEDRTAVLRTIADSAAEDEDARLRAAVALGESDREAATTRLHALAEDRSIPPAIRNRARHAAQRLQ
;
A
#
# COMPACT_ATOMS: atom_id res chain seq x y z
N MET A 1 7.24 62.24 -98.61
CA MET A 1 8.51 62.91 -98.27
C MET A 1 8.16 64.05 -97.37
N ASP A 2 8.39 63.87 -96.07
CA ASP A 2 8.67 64.93 -95.10
C ASP A 2 8.97 64.23 -93.76
N GLU A 3 10.24 64.26 -93.37
CA GLU A 3 10.73 63.81 -92.06
C GLU A 3 10.34 64.82 -90.98
N PRO A 4 9.79 64.40 -89.83
CA PRO A 4 9.92 65.17 -88.61
C PRO A 4 11.17 64.73 -87.85
N ARG A 5 12.11 65.67 -87.74
CA ARG A 5 13.34 65.55 -86.94
C ARG A 5 13.03 65.25 -85.48
N ARG A 6 13.62 64.16 -85.00
CA ARG A 6 13.86 63.87 -83.58
C ARG A 6 14.89 64.86 -83.03
N SER A 7 14.56 65.49 -81.90
CA SER A 7 15.56 65.90 -80.90
C SER A 7 14.91 65.76 -79.51
N ALA A 8 14.93 64.54 -78.98
CA ALA A 8 14.76 64.28 -77.55
C ALA A 8 16.18 64.11 -76.99
N ASP A 9 16.59 65.04 -76.13
CA ASP A 9 17.80 64.97 -75.34
C ASP A 9 17.80 63.68 -74.47
N PRO A 10 18.82 62.80 -74.54
CA PRO A 10 18.89 61.57 -73.74
C PRO A 10 19.62 61.76 -72.39
N HIS A 11 19.78 62.98 -71.88
CA HIS A 11 20.59 63.26 -70.68
C HIS A 11 19.82 63.44 -69.35
N HIS A 12 18.61 62.90 -69.24
CA HIS A 12 17.79 63.03 -68.01
C HIS A 12 17.38 61.73 -67.31
N ASP A 13 18.14 60.64 -67.47
CA ASP A 13 17.88 59.38 -66.75
C ASP A 13 19.05 58.91 -65.86
N THR A 14 19.98 59.79 -65.49
CA THR A 14 20.94 59.47 -64.44
C THR A 14 20.25 59.61 -63.07
N PRO A 15 20.07 58.53 -62.28
CA PRO A 15 19.40 58.63 -60.99
C PRO A 15 20.19 59.55 -60.05
N ASP A 16 19.57 60.62 -59.56
CA ASP A 16 20.22 61.56 -58.64
C ASP A 16 20.55 60.87 -57.32
N GLY A 17 21.84 60.66 -57.06
CA GLY A 17 22.34 60.07 -55.82
C GLY A 17 21.91 60.81 -54.55
N ARG A 18 21.60 62.12 -54.61
CA ARG A 18 21.03 62.84 -53.45
C ARG A 18 19.60 62.39 -53.15
N THR A 19 18.81 62.14 -54.18
CA THR A 19 17.44 61.64 -54.08
C THR A 19 17.42 60.22 -53.49
N ALA A 20 18.29 59.32 -53.97
CA ALA A 20 18.45 57.98 -53.39
C ALA A 20 18.89 58.00 -51.92
N ARG A 21 19.86 58.86 -51.57
CA ARG A 21 20.32 59.04 -50.18
C ARG A 21 19.23 59.56 -49.23
N ARG A 22 18.28 60.37 -49.75
CA ARG A 22 17.11 60.85 -48.98
C ARG A 22 16.04 59.77 -48.83
N ALA A 23 15.83 58.95 -49.86
CA ALA A 23 14.89 57.83 -49.82
C ALA A 23 15.34 56.75 -48.81
N LEU A 24 16.65 56.50 -48.69
CA LEU A 24 17.27 55.56 -47.74
C LEU A 24 17.36 56.09 -46.29
N ARG A 25 16.42 56.93 -45.85
CA ARG A 25 16.36 57.34 -44.43
C ARG A 25 15.78 56.21 -43.59
N PRO A 26 16.37 55.88 -42.43
CA PRO A 26 15.84 54.82 -41.57
C PRO A 26 14.38 55.05 -41.19
N ARG A 27 13.54 54.05 -41.41
CA ARG A 27 12.11 54.10 -41.07
C ARG A 27 11.87 53.44 -39.71
N ARG A 28 10.83 53.91 -39.01
CA ARG A 28 10.38 53.35 -37.72
C ARG A 28 9.20 52.38 -37.86
N THR A 29 8.62 52.27 -39.07
CA THR A 29 7.50 51.39 -39.38
C THR A 29 7.84 50.47 -40.56
N TRP A 30 7.30 49.25 -40.51
CA TRP A 30 7.40 48.24 -41.56
C TRP A 30 6.00 47.66 -41.83
N PRO A 31 5.60 47.36 -43.08
CA PRO A 31 6.33 47.56 -44.34
C PRO A 31 6.54 49.03 -44.72
N TRP A 32 7.51 49.30 -45.61
CA TRP A 32 7.68 50.64 -46.18
C TRP A 32 6.56 50.90 -47.21
N PRO A 33 5.86 52.05 -47.17
CA PRO A 33 4.75 52.33 -48.09
C PRO A 33 5.22 52.51 -49.55
N ASP A 34 6.48 52.89 -49.72
CA ASP A 34 7.15 53.15 -51.00
C ASP A 34 8.23 52.10 -51.32
N LEU A 35 8.15 50.89 -50.73
CA LEU A 35 9.17 49.85 -50.83
C LEU A 35 9.66 49.62 -52.26
N GLU A 36 8.73 49.35 -53.18
CA GLU A 36 9.01 49.06 -54.59
C GLU A 36 9.72 50.22 -55.30
N ALA A 37 9.24 51.44 -55.10
CA ALA A 37 9.82 52.63 -55.72
C ALA A 37 11.23 52.90 -55.20
N VAL A 38 11.48 52.66 -53.90
CA VAL A 38 12.79 52.86 -53.30
C VAL A 38 13.77 51.76 -53.72
N VAL A 39 13.32 50.50 -53.80
CA VAL A 39 14.15 49.39 -54.29
C VAL A 39 14.58 49.64 -55.74
N ALA A 40 13.65 50.01 -56.64
CA ALA A 40 13.95 50.34 -58.04
C ALA A 40 14.87 51.57 -58.20
N LEU A 41 14.82 52.52 -57.27
CA LEU A 41 15.76 53.64 -57.24
C LEU A 41 17.16 53.18 -56.83
N VAL A 42 17.27 52.30 -55.84
CA VAL A 42 18.55 51.76 -55.36
C VAL A 42 19.19 50.86 -56.41
N GLU A 43 18.42 50.02 -57.10
CA GLU A 43 18.87 49.22 -58.24
C GLU A 43 19.52 50.09 -59.32
N ARG A 44 18.81 51.11 -59.82
CA ARG A 44 19.33 52.03 -60.83
C ARG A 44 20.58 52.78 -60.36
N CYS A 45 20.65 53.17 -59.08
CA CYS A 45 21.85 53.78 -58.53
C CYS A 45 23.03 52.81 -58.48
N ALA A 46 22.79 51.54 -58.14
CA ALA A 46 23.82 50.51 -58.12
C ALA A 46 24.33 50.21 -59.54
N GLU A 47 23.44 50.11 -60.53
CA GLU A 47 23.78 49.95 -61.95
C GLU A 47 24.60 51.14 -62.48
N ALA A 48 24.28 52.36 -62.03
CA ALA A 48 25.02 53.58 -62.36
C ALA A 48 26.34 53.74 -61.57
N GLY A 49 26.73 52.76 -60.73
CA GLY A 49 27.97 52.81 -59.94
C GLY A 49 27.97 53.83 -58.79
N ILE A 50 26.80 54.28 -58.34
CA ILE A 50 26.67 55.25 -57.25
C ILE A 50 26.81 54.55 -55.90
N ASP A 51 27.80 54.94 -55.09
CA ASP A 51 27.99 54.39 -53.75
C ASP A 51 26.87 54.81 -52.78
N LEU A 52 26.13 53.80 -52.29
CA LEU A 52 25.07 53.89 -51.30
C LEU A 52 25.44 53.23 -49.96
N GLY A 53 26.70 52.82 -49.75
CA GLY A 53 27.13 52.07 -48.57
C GLY A 53 26.90 52.82 -47.25
N GLY A 54 27.22 54.12 -47.20
CA GLY A 54 26.96 54.95 -46.02
C GLY A 54 25.48 55.00 -45.62
N PRO A 55 24.56 55.37 -46.53
CA PRO A 55 23.12 55.29 -46.32
C PRO A 55 22.62 53.91 -45.87
N LEU A 56 23.05 52.83 -46.54
CA LEU A 56 22.63 51.46 -46.22
C LEU A 56 23.08 51.04 -44.81
N ARG A 57 24.29 51.41 -44.37
CA ARG A 57 24.76 51.19 -42.99
C ARG A 57 23.92 51.90 -41.93
N ARG A 58 23.29 53.04 -42.26
CA ARG A 58 22.37 53.72 -41.31
C ARG A 58 21.08 52.94 -41.10
N LEU A 59 20.64 52.16 -42.09
CA LEU A 59 19.45 51.30 -41.96
C LEU A 59 19.68 50.15 -40.99
N THR A 60 20.93 49.72 -40.78
CA THR A 60 21.30 48.62 -39.88
C THR A 60 21.74 49.07 -38.49
N TRP A 61 21.56 50.36 -38.15
CA TRP A 61 21.80 50.84 -36.79
C TRP A 61 20.94 50.13 -35.74
N PRO A 62 21.45 49.85 -34.52
CA PRO A 62 20.77 49.03 -33.52
C PRO A 62 19.32 49.42 -33.21
N VAL A 63 19.02 50.72 -33.23
CA VAL A 63 17.71 51.29 -32.91
C VAL A 63 16.66 51.01 -33.99
N VAL A 64 17.07 50.88 -35.25
CA VAL A 64 16.18 50.83 -36.42
C VAL A 64 16.33 49.56 -37.26
N ARG A 65 17.39 48.77 -37.03
CA ARG A 65 17.74 47.59 -37.85
C ARG A 65 16.62 46.56 -37.95
N ARG A 66 15.84 46.33 -36.90
CA ARG A 66 14.74 45.35 -36.93
C ARG A 66 13.68 45.74 -37.97
N THR A 67 13.34 47.02 -38.03
CA THR A 67 12.29 47.54 -38.90
C THR A 67 12.74 47.70 -40.36
N ASN A 68 14.05 47.77 -40.60
CA ASN A 68 14.60 47.99 -41.93
C ASN A 68 15.28 46.72 -42.50
N ALA A 69 15.31 45.62 -41.75
CA ALA A 69 15.93 44.38 -42.21
C ALA A 69 15.20 43.77 -43.42
N GLY A 70 13.86 43.90 -43.49
CA GLY A 70 13.08 43.45 -44.66
C GLY A 70 13.47 44.18 -45.94
N PHE A 71 13.71 45.49 -45.87
CA PHE A 71 14.21 46.26 -47.01
C PHE A 71 15.56 45.75 -47.51
N VAL A 72 16.50 45.50 -46.60
CA VAL A 72 17.83 44.96 -46.94
C VAL A 72 17.69 43.57 -47.57
N ALA A 73 16.80 42.72 -47.05
CA ALA A 73 16.53 41.41 -47.62
C ALA A 73 15.98 41.50 -49.05
N THR A 74 15.05 42.41 -49.33
CA THR A 74 14.53 42.64 -50.69
C THR A 74 15.62 43.09 -51.65
N LEU A 75 16.57 43.93 -51.21
CA LEU A 75 17.72 44.30 -52.05
C LEU A 75 18.61 43.10 -52.39
N VAL A 76 18.88 42.23 -51.41
CA VAL A 76 19.67 41.00 -51.61
C VAL A 76 18.95 40.04 -52.57
N GLU A 77 17.64 39.85 -52.39
CA GLU A 77 16.80 39.00 -53.24
C GLU A 77 16.85 39.45 -54.70
N ARG A 78 16.85 40.76 -54.94
CA ARG A 78 16.97 41.36 -56.28
C ARG A 78 18.41 41.48 -56.80
N ARG A 79 19.37 40.86 -56.11
CA ARG A 79 20.80 40.83 -56.48
C ARG A 79 21.45 42.21 -56.55
N VAL A 80 20.93 43.18 -55.81
CA VAL A 80 21.56 44.50 -55.66
C VAL A 80 22.81 44.35 -54.82
N ALA A 81 23.92 44.98 -55.23
CA ALA A 81 25.16 44.97 -54.47
C ALA A 81 25.00 45.73 -53.14
N VAL A 82 24.96 44.98 -52.03
CA VAL A 82 24.87 45.52 -50.66
C VAL A 82 26.18 45.20 -49.91
N PRO A 83 26.73 46.15 -49.12
CA PRO A 83 27.93 45.88 -48.32
C PRO A 83 27.74 44.70 -47.36
N ARG A 84 28.76 43.84 -47.24
CA ARG A 84 28.71 42.60 -46.43
C ARG A 84 28.33 42.86 -44.97
N ASP A 85 28.86 43.91 -44.36
CA ASP A 85 28.55 44.32 -42.98
C ASP A 85 27.06 44.69 -42.78
N VAL A 86 26.43 45.23 -43.82
CA VAL A 86 24.99 45.55 -43.83
C VAL A 86 24.15 44.27 -43.92
N VAL A 87 24.55 43.34 -44.80
CA VAL A 87 23.91 42.02 -44.94
C VAL A 87 23.99 41.23 -43.63
N GLU A 88 25.17 41.16 -43.00
CA GLU A 88 25.37 40.47 -41.71
C GLU A 88 24.53 41.08 -40.58
N ALA A 89 24.48 42.43 -40.50
CA ALA A 89 23.68 43.11 -39.49
C ALA A 89 22.17 42.94 -39.68
N ALA A 90 21.70 42.88 -40.94
CA ALA A 90 20.32 42.57 -41.28
C ALA A 90 19.98 41.10 -40.96
N GLY A 91 20.86 40.16 -41.30
CA GLY A 91 20.75 38.74 -40.97
C GLY A 91 20.63 38.50 -39.46
N GLU A 92 21.45 39.17 -38.64
CA GLU A 92 21.36 39.10 -37.17
C GLU A 92 20.05 39.69 -36.63
N ALA A 93 19.51 40.72 -37.27
CA ALA A 93 18.20 41.28 -36.90
C ALA A 93 17.06 40.30 -37.25
N LEU A 94 17.08 39.70 -38.45
CA LEU A 94 16.10 38.70 -38.90
C LEU A 94 16.16 37.43 -38.04
N ARG A 95 17.35 36.94 -37.70
CA ARG A 95 17.56 35.84 -36.76
C ARG A 95 16.83 36.07 -35.44
N LYS A 96 16.92 37.28 -34.88
CA LYS A 96 16.23 37.65 -33.63
C LYS A 96 14.71 37.70 -33.78
N LEU A 97 14.21 38.14 -34.94
CA LEU A 97 12.77 38.16 -35.24
C LEU A 97 12.22 36.75 -35.36
N VAL A 98 12.88 35.88 -36.13
CA VAL A 98 12.51 34.46 -36.32
C VAL A 98 12.53 33.70 -34.98
N ASN A 99 13.49 33.98 -34.10
CA ASN A 99 13.56 33.36 -32.77
C ASN A 99 12.54 33.90 -31.75
N GLY A 100 11.97 35.09 -31.98
CA GLY A 100 11.25 35.85 -30.95
C GLY A 100 9.76 36.10 -31.22
N HIS A 101 9.19 35.68 -32.35
CA HIS A 101 7.80 35.98 -32.72
C HIS A 101 6.85 34.78 -32.65
N ALA A 102 5.65 35.01 -32.09
CA ALA A 102 4.61 34.00 -31.92
C ALA A 102 3.52 33.99 -33.02
N ALA A 103 3.28 35.09 -33.75
CA ALA A 103 2.20 35.17 -34.76
C ALA A 103 2.63 34.67 -36.16
N ASP A 104 1.79 33.85 -36.80
CA ASP A 104 2.11 33.07 -38.03
C ASP A 104 2.48 33.92 -39.25
N GLY A 105 1.65 34.92 -39.60
CA GLY A 105 1.83 35.71 -40.83
C GLY A 105 3.16 36.47 -40.88
N PRO A 106 3.50 37.29 -39.87
CA PRO A 106 4.77 38.00 -39.83
C PRO A 106 5.97 37.06 -39.74
N TRP A 107 5.83 35.92 -39.06
CA TRP A 107 6.94 34.99 -38.85
C TRP A 107 7.43 34.36 -40.16
N ARG A 108 6.52 33.86 -41.02
CA ARG A 108 6.88 33.21 -42.29
C ARG A 108 7.61 34.16 -43.23
N LEU A 109 7.18 35.42 -43.26
CA LEU A 109 7.83 36.47 -44.04
C LEU A 109 9.26 36.74 -43.57
N TYR A 110 9.48 36.85 -42.25
CA TYR A 110 10.83 37.02 -41.70
C TYR A 110 11.74 35.81 -41.93
N ALA A 111 11.19 34.60 -41.87
CA ALA A 111 11.93 33.38 -42.19
C ALA A 111 12.37 33.34 -43.67
N GLY A 112 11.48 33.72 -44.60
CA GLY A 112 11.78 33.87 -46.03
C GLY A 112 12.90 34.86 -46.30
N TRP A 113 12.84 36.05 -45.69
CA TRP A 113 13.92 37.03 -45.81
C TRP A 113 15.23 36.53 -45.20
N TYR A 114 15.16 35.84 -44.07
CA TYR A 114 16.37 35.32 -43.44
C TYR A 114 17.04 34.26 -44.32
N ALA A 115 16.24 33.37 -44.92
CA ALA A 115 16.68 32.39 -45.90
C ALA A 115 17.33 33.03 -47.13
N GLY A 116 16.77 34.12 -47.65
CA GLY A 116 17.36 34.85 -48.78
C GLY A 116 18.64 35.61 -48.45
N VAL A 117 18.77 36.12 -47.22
CA VAL A 117 19.94 36.92 -46.77
C VAL A 117 21.11 36.05 -46.32
N ALA A 118 20.83 34.95 -45.61
CA ALA A 118 21.84 34.09 -44.99
C ALA A 118 21.32 32.64 -44.91
N PRO A 119 21.26 31.91 -46.04
CA PRO A 119 20.59 30.61 -46.14
C PRO A 119 21.13 29.58 -45.14
N ASP A 120 22.45 29.36 -45.08
CA ASP A 120 23.05 28.36 -44.18
C ASP A 120 22.76 28.63 -42.69
N LEU A 121 22.78 29.91 -42.30
CA LEU A 121 22.46 30.31 -40.93
C LEU A 121 20.96 30.20 -40.65
N ALA A 122 20.11 30.49 -41.65
CA ALA A 122 18.68 30.32 -41.55
C ALA A 122 18.29 28.87 -41.34
N VAL A 123 18.87 27.95 -42.13
CA VAL A 123 18.71 26.50 -41.95
C VAL A 123 19.09 26.10 -40.52
N THR A 124 20.29 26.47 -40.06
CA THR A 124 20.77 26.13 -38.71
C THR A 124 19.81 26.62 -37.61
N VAL A 125 19.29 27.84 -37.73
CA VAL A 125 18.38 28.43 -36.74
C VAL A 125 17.01 27.77 -36.76
N LEU A 126 16.46 27.51 -37.95
CA LEU A 126 15.17 26.85 -38.11
C LEU A 126 15.21 25.39 -37.64
N GLN A 127 16.31 24.67 -37.92
CA GLN A 127 16.53 23.30 -37.44
C GLN A 127 16.51 23.28 -35.92
N ARG A 128 17.23 24.22 -35.30
CA ARG A 128 17.24 24.38 -33.84
C ARG A 128 15.86 24.73 -33.29
N LEU A 129 15.09 25.59 -33.96
CA LEU A 129 13.75 25.96 -33.50
C LEU A 129 12.79 24.78 -33.54
N ALA A 130 12.82 23.99 -34.61
CA ALA A 130 11.98 22.80 -34.76
C ALA A 130 12.37 21.67 -33.79
N ALA A 131 13.66 21.42 -33.58
CA ALA A 131 14.15 20.38 -32.69
C ALA A 131 14.08 20.76 -31.19
N ASN A 132 13.89 22.04 -30.84
CA ASN A 132 13.92 22.47 -29.44
C ASN A 132 12.62 22.12 -28.68
N GLY A 133 12.68 21.08 -27.85
CA GLY A 133 11.58 20.61 -27.00
C GLY A 133 10.97 21.64 -26.03
N SER A 134 11.69 22.73 -25.70
CA SER A 134 11.16 23.80 -24.82
C SER A 134 10.21 24.79 -25.53
N ARG A 135 10.14 24.73 -26.86
CA ARG A 135 9.27 25.61 -27.65
C ARG A 135 7.87 25.02 -27.76
N ARG A 136 6.89 25.90 -28.01
CA ARG A 136 5.52 25.47 -28.27
C ARG A 136 5.49 24.59 -29.52
N GLU A 137 4.71 23.52 -29.47
CA GLU A 137 4.55 22.56 -30.56
C GLU A 137 4.25 23.22 -31.91
N ALA A 138 3.30 24.16 -31.94
CA ALA A 138 2.94 24.89 -33.17
C ALA A 138 4.11 25.69 -33.76
N GLU A 139 4.97 26.27 -32.93
CA GLU A 139 6.16 27.01 -33.40
C GLU A 139 7.19 26.07 -34.02
N ARG A 140 7.37 24.89 -33.40
CA ARG A 140 8.29 23.86 -33.88
C ARG A 140 7.84 23.26 -35.20
N TYR A 141 6.57 22.88 -35.29
CA TYR A 141 5.96 22.36 -36.51
C TYR A 141 6.03 23.37 -37.65
N ARG A 142 5.73 24.65 -37.38
CA ARG A 142 5.84 25.73 -38.38
C ARG A 142 7.29 25.94 -38.86
N ALA A 143 8.27 25.88 -37.96
CA ALA A 143 9.68 25.97 -38.33
C ALA A 143 10.13 24.80 -39.20
N TRP A 144 9.69 23.59 -38.86
CA TRP A 144 9.93 22.39 -39.68
C TRP A 144 9.26 22.48 -41.05
N LEU A 145 7.98 22.89 -41.12
CA LEU A 145 7.25 22.99 -42.38
C LEU A 145 7.92 23.99 -43.32
N PHE A 146 8.37 25.14 -42.80
CA PHE A 146 9.11 26.12 -43.58
C PHE A 146 10.44 25.54 -44.12
N LEU A 147 11.19 24.79 -43.29
CA LEU A 147 12.38 24.07 -43.76
C LEU A 147 12.03 23.08 -44.86
N HIS A 148 10.97 22.28 -44.69
CA HIS A 148 10.58 21.29 -45.68
C HIS A 148 10.26 21.92 -47.05
N GLU A 149 9.55 23.05 -47.06
CA GLU A 149 9.18 23.76 -48.29
C GLU A 149 10.37 24.42 -49.00
N ASN A 150 11.36 24.92 -48.27
CA ASN A 150 12.43 25.78 -48.83
C ASN A 150 13.81 25.10 -48.86
N PHE A 151 14.04 24.12 -47.99
CA PHE A 151 15.29 23.39 -47.76
C PHE A 151 15.01 21.90 -47.51
N PRO A 152 14.44 21.17 -48.49
CA PRO A 152 13.92 19.82 -48.29
C PRO A 152 14.99 18.82 -47.82
N GLU A 153 16.23 18.96 -48.28
CA GLU A 153 17.37 18.10 -47.92
C GLU A 153 17.75 18.21 -46.43
N ASP A 154 17.48 19.37 -45.81
CA ASP A 154 17.81 19.67 -44.43
C ASP A 154 16.67 19.38 -43.43
N SER A 155 15.51 18.94 -43.92
CA SER A 155 14.25 18.87 -43.15
C SER A 155 13.94 17.50 -42.55
N ASP A 156 14.47 16.41 -43.12
CA ASP A 156 14.04 15.04 -42.79
C ASP A 156 14.51 14.59 -41.41
N TRP A 157 15.76 14.90 -41.03
CA TRP A 157 16.24 14.60 -39.69
C TRP A 157 15.45 15.38 -38.62
N VAL A 158 15.08 16.63 -38.91
CA VAL A 158 14.29 17.47 -38.01
C VAL A 158 12.87 16.93 -37.83
N ALA A 159 12.26 16.39 -38.90
CA ALA A 159 10.99 15.68 -38.80
C ALA A 159 11.09 14.52 -37.80
N GLY A 160 12.19 13.77 -37.87
CA GLY A 160 12.49 12.69 -36.94
C GLY A 160 12.62 13.16 -35.49
N GLU A 161 13.36 14.24 -35.23
CA GLU A 161 13.49 14.82 -33.89
C GLU A 161 12.14 15.32 -33.34
N LEU A 162 11.33 15.96 -34.18
CA LEU A 162 9.99 16.42 -33.80
C LEU A 162 9.07 15.23 -33.47
N ALA A 163 9.06 14.20 -34.31
CA ALA A 163 8.25 13.01 -34.10
C ALA A 163 8.75 12.10 -32.95
N SER A 164 10.03 12.22 -32.57
CA SER A 164 10.61 11.48 -31.44
C SER A 164 10.24 12.07 -30.07
N ASP A 165 9.74 13.29 -30.04
CA ASP A 165 9.40 13.99 -28.80
C ASP A 165 8.03 13.52 -28.25
N PRO A 166 7.98 12.92 -27.04
CA PRO A 166 6.73 12.46 -26.44
C PRO A 166 5.69 13.59 -26.22
N GLY A 167 6.14 14.83 -26.10
CA GLY A 167 5.30 16.02 -25.90
C GLY A 167 4.62 16.52 -27.18
N VAL A 168 4.97 15.98 -28.35
CA VAL A 168 4.31 16.31 -29.62
C VAL A 168 3.04 15.50 -29.77
N SER A 169 1.96 16.19 -30.12
CA SER A 169 0.64 15.60 -30.28
C SER A 169 0.59 14.65 -31.48
N PRO A 170 -0.27 13.62 -31.42
CA PRO A 170 -0.49 12.75 -32.58
C PRO A 170 -0.89 13.51 -33.84
N ALA A 171 -1.65 14.62 -33.72
CA ALA A 171 -2.10 15.42 -34.86
C ALA A 171 -0.93 16.07 -35.63
N VAL A 172 0.10 16.53 -34.93
CA VAL A 172 1.30 17.07 -35.57
C VAL A 172 2.13 15.96 -36.21
N CYS A 173 2.28 14.81 -35.56
CA CYS A 173 2.93 13.65 -36.19
C CYS A 173 2.20 13.24 -37.48
N TRP A 174 0.87 13.25 -37.50
CA TRP A 174 0.06 13.01 -38.70
C TRP A 174 0.32 14.04 -39.80
N ALA A 175 0.35 15.33 -39.43
CA ALA A 175 0.61 16.38 -40.40
C ALA A 175 2.03 16.29 -40.99
N VAL A 176 3.02 15.93 -40.17
CA VAL A 176 4.40 15.66 -40.63
C VAL A 176 4.43 14.50 -41.62
N ASP A 177 3.78 13.39 -41.28
CA ASP A 177 3.65 12.20 -42.14
C ASP A 177 2.99 12.53 -43.49
N ASP A 178 1.84 13.19 -43.49
CA ASP A 178 1.13 13.55 -44.71
C ASP A 178 1.96 14.47 -45.62
N VAL A 179 2.69 15.44 -45.05
CA VAL A 179 3.57 16.35 -45.79
C VAL A 179 4.78 15.61 -46.38
N LEU A 180 5.45 14.75 -45.61
CA LEU A 180 6.57 13.94 -46.11
C LEU A 180 6.11 12.97 -47.20
N ALA A 181 4.98 12.29 -46.99
CA ALA A 181 4.44 11.30 -47.92
C ALA A 181 3.94 11.93 -49.23
N ALA A 182 3.44 13.17 -49.18
CA ALA A 182 3.07 13.93 -50.38
C ALA A 182 4.29 14.24 -51.27
N ARG A 183 5.48 14.40 -50.67
CA ARG A 183 6.74 14.51 -51.40
C ARG A 183 7.21 13.15 -51.92
N ASP A 184 7.34 12.20 -51.00
CA ASP A 184 7.78 10.83 -51.28
C ASP A 184 7.43 9.90 -50.09
N PRO A 185 6.57 8.89 -50.27
CA PRO A 185 6.23 7.92 -49.23
C PRO A 185 7.44 7.19 -48.65
N ALA A 186 8.49 6.93 -49.45
CA ALA A 186 9.69 6.25 -48.97
C ALA A 186 10.46 7.11 -47.96
N THR A 187 10.47 8.43 -48.14
CA THR A 187 11.00 9.38 -47.15
C THR A 187 10.21 9.31 -45.84
N ALA A 188 8.88 9.34 -45.89
CA ALA A 188 8.04 9.24 -44.67
C ALA A 188 8.35 7.94 -43.91
N VAL A 189 8.41 6.81 -44.61
CA VAL A 189 8.82 5.51 -44.05
C VAL A 189 10.20 5.60 -43.42
N ALA A 190 11.21 6.13 -44.12
CA ALA A 190 12.58 6.20 -43.62
C ALA A 190 12.71 7.06 -42.34
N VAL A 191 11.99 8.17 -42.25
CA VAL A 191 11.97 9.04 -41.08
C VAL A 191 11.31 8.33 -39.89
N PHE A 192 10.07 7.85 -40.04
CA PHE A 192 9.35 7.24 -38.93
C PHE A 192 9.92 5.87 -38.52
N ALA A 193 10.50 5.10 -39.45
CA ALA A 193 11.21 3.87 -39.11
C ALA A 193 12.42 4.14 -38.20
N ARG A 194 13.18 5.22 -38.47
CA ARG A 194 14.30 5.65 -37.62
C ARG A 194 13.82 6.06 -36.22
N VAL A 195 12.69 6.76 -36.13
CA VAL A 195 12.08 7.14 -34.84
C VAL A 195 11.66 5.89 -34.06
N ALA A 196 10.99 4.94 -34.73
CA ALA A 196 10.55 3.68 -34.12
C ALA A 196 11.72 2.80 -33.64
N ASP A 197 12.83 2.80 -34.38
CA ASP A 197 14.02 2.03 -34.03
C ASP A 197 14.78 2.63 -32.83
N ARG A 198 14.97 3.96 -32.84
CA ARG A 198 15.89 4.65 -31.91
C ARG A 198 15.26 5.22 -30.66
N SER A 199 13.95 5.50 -30.64
CA SER A 199 13.33 6.14 -29.49
C SER A 199 13.44 5.27 -28.23
N PRO A 200 13.80 5.81 -27.05
CA PRO A 200 13.75 5.06 -25.80
C PRO A 200 12.32 4.84 -25.29
N ASP A 201 11.34 5.60 -25.79
CA ASP A 201 9.96 5.58 -25.35
C ASP A 201 9.10 4.62 -26.20
N GLY A 202 8.51 3.60 -25.59
CA GLY A 202 7.72 2.59 -26.28
C GLY A 202 6.44 3.12 -26.92
N ALA A 203 5.82 4.18 -26.38
CA ALA A 203 4.64 4.80 -26.98
C ALA A 203 5.01 5.56 -28.26
N VAL A 204 6.13 6.28 -28.25
CA VAL A 204 6.69 6.94 -29.44
C VAL A 204 7.04 5.90 -30.50
N ARG A 205 7.68 4.78 -30.12
CA ARG A 205 8.00 3.68 -31.06
C ARG A 205 6.76 3.14 -31.76
N ASN A 206 5.75 2.76 -30.98
CA ASN A 206 4.50 2.21 -31.52
C ASN A 206 3.76 3.22 -32.40
N ARG A 207 3.75 4.50 -32.02
CA ARG A 207 3.14 5.56 -32.82
C ARG A 207 3.86 5.71 -34.16
N ALA A 208 5.18 5.80 -34.15
CA ALA A 208 5.99 5.93 -35.35
C ALA A 208 5.85 4.70 -36.28
N ALA A 209 5.82 3.48 -35.74
CA ALA A 209 5.52 2.28 -36.52
C ALA A 209 4.11 2.33 -37.16
N GLY A 210 3.12 2.91 -36.47
CA GLY A 210 1.78 3.14 -37.03
C GLY A 210 1.75 4.16 -38.20
N HIS A 211 2.66 5.13 -38.22
CA HIS A 211 2.84 5.99 -39.41
C HIS A 211 3.47 5.22 -40.57
N VAL A 212 4.49 4.39 -40.30
CA VAL A 212 5.09 3.51 -41.31
C VAL A 212 4.03 2.57 -41.89
N GLU A 213 3.13 2.03 -41.06
CA GLU A 213 2.08 1.06 -41.46
C GLU A 213 1.19 1.57 -42.60
N ARG A 214 0.97 2.89 -42.71
CA ARG A 214 0.16 3.50 -43.78
C ARG A 214 0.78 3.38 -45.16
N HIS A 215 2.10 3.32 -45.24
CA HIS A 215 2.85 3.39 -46.49
C HIS A 215 3.58 2.07 -46.78
N ASP A 216 4.02 1.37 -45.74
CA ASP A 216 4.70 0.08 -45.80
C ASP A 216 4.33 -0.80 -44.58
N ALA A 217 3.28 -1.61 -44.75
CA ALA A 217 2.79 -2.51 -43.72
C ALA A 217 3.83 -3.58 -43.30
N ALA A 218 4.68 -4.03 -44.22
CA ALA A 218 5.69 -5.05 -43.93
C ALA A 218 6.80 -4.48 -43.04
N ALA A 219 7.32 -3.30 -43.38
CA ALA A 219 8.31 -2.60 -42.56
C ALA A 219 7.74 -2.24 -41.17
N ALA A 220 6.49 -1.79 -41.10
CA ALA A 220 5.82 -1.50 -39.83
C ALA A 220 5.69 -2.74 -38.94
N LEU A 221 5.37 -3.89 -39.52
CA LEU A 221 5.26 -5.15 -38.79
C LEU A 221 6.58 -5.54 -38.12
N ASP A 222 7.71 -5.34 -38.79
CA ASP A 222 9.04 -5.56 -38.22
C ASP A 222 9.37 -4.60 -37.07
N LEU A 223 8.96 -3.34 -37.18
CA LEU A 223 9.15 -2.34 -36.12
C LEU A 223 8.28 -2.65 -34.88
N PHE A 224 7.02 -3.03 -35.07
CA PHE A 224 6.16 -3.50 -33.98
C PHE A 224 6.73 -4.77 -33.33
N ALA A 225 7.23 -5.72 -34.12
CA ALA A 225 7.84 -6.92 -33.58
C ALA A 225 9.10 -6.62 -32.76
N THR A 226 9.94 -5.71 -33.24
CA THR A 226 11.13 -5.24 -32.51
C THR A 226 10.73 -4.58 -31.19
N THR A 227 9.65 -3.79 -31.20
CA THR A 227 9.11 -3.15 -29.99
C THR A 227 8.52 -4.16 -29.01
N GLY A 228 7.77 -5.16 -29.49
CA GLY A 228 7.21 -6.24 -28.67
C GLY A 228 8.28 -7.09 -27.99
N ALA A 229 9.37 -7.40 -28.70
CA ALA A 229 10.49 -8.21 -28.20
C ALA A 229 11.43 -7.44 -27.25
N ASN A 230 11.41 -6.10 -27.23
CA ASN A 230 12.33 -5.31 -26.44
C ASN A 230 11.92 -5.24 -24.96
N ARG A 231 12.55 -6.10 -24.14
CA ARG A 231 12.31 -6.20 -22.68
C ARG A 231 12.69 -4.96 -21.87
N ALA A 232 13.42 -3.99 -22.45
CA ALA A 232 13.72 -2.72 -21.77
C ALA A 232 12.53 -1.75 -21.78
N LEU A 233 11.52 -2.00 -22.62
CA LEU A 233 10.31 -1.18 -22.72
C LEU A 233 9.23 -1.67 -21.76
N GLY A 234 8.34 -0.77 -21.36
CA GLY A 234 7.21 -1.10 -20.48
C GLY A 234 6.26 -2.15 -21.09
N ASP A 235 5.77 -3.05 -20.23
CA ASP A 235 4.93 -4.20 -20.62
C ASP A 235 3.69 -3.80 -21.45
N ALA A 236 3.07 -2.66 -21.14
CA ALA A 236 1.90 -2.18 -21.87
C ALA A 236 2.21 -1.81 -23.34
N HIS A 237 3.38 -1.22 -23.60
CA HIS A 237 3.80 -0.88 -24.96
C HIS A 237 4.18 -2.13 -25.75
N ARG A 238 4.87 -3.08 -25.09
CA ARG A 238 5.17 -4.39 -25.67
C ARG A 238 3.89 -5.14 -26.03
N LEU A 239 2.89 -5.17 -25.14
CA LEU A 239 1.58 -5.78 -25.39
C LEU A 239 0.88 -5.15 -26.60
N ALA A 240 0.81 -3.82 -26.65
CA ALA A 240 0.20 -3.11 -27.77
C ALA A 240 0.89 -3.42 -29.11
N ALA A 241 2.22 -3.49 -29.12
CA ALA A 241 2.99 -3.86 -30.29
C ALA A 241 2.74 -5.32 -30.71
N SER A 242 2.78 -6.26 -29.77
CA SER A 242 2.52 -7.69 -30.01
C SER A 242 1.10 -7.93 -30.54
N ARG A 243 0.09 -7.17 -30.07
CA ARG A 243 -1.28 -7.22 -30.61
C ARG A 243 -1.36 -6.73 -32.05
N ARG A 244 -0.62 -5.68 -32.40
CA ARG A 244 -0.52 -5.19 -33.79
C ARG A 244 0.18 -6.21 -34.70
N VAL A 245 1.20 -6.90 -34.20
CA VAL A 245 1.82 -8.01 -34.94
C VAL A 245 0.82 -9.15 -35.10
N LEU A 246 0.13 -9.55 -34.04
CA LEU A 246 -0.83 -10.66 -34.03
C LEU A 246 -1.97 -10.48 -35.05
N SER A 247 -2.44 -9.25 -35.27
CA SER A 247 -3.51 -8.99 -36.25
C SER A 247 -3.07 -9.19 -37.71
N HIS A 248 -1.76 -9.20 -37.99
CA HIS A 248 -1.20 -9.31 -39.35
C HIS A 248 -0.44 -10.64 -39.56
N ASP A 249 0.37 -11.04 -38.58
CA ASP A 249 1.10 -12.30 -38.53
C ASP A 249 0.79 -13.02 -37.22
N ARG A 250 -0.14 -13.97 -37.31
CA ARG A 250 -0.60 -14.75 -36.15
C ARG A 250 0.54 -15.51 -35.47
N TYR A 251 1.47 -16.09 -36.22
CA TYR A 251 2.52 -16.93 -35.64
C TYR A 251 3.52 -16.08 -34.86
N ARG A 252 4.03 -15.02 -35.49
CA ARG A 252 4.97 -14.10 -34.85
C ARG A 252 4.34 -13.36 -33.68
N GLY A 253 3.09 -12.93 -33.80
CA GLY A 253 2.35 -12.29 -32.70
C GLY A 253 2.17 -13.21 -31.50
N VAL A 254 1.85 -14.50 -31.74
CA VAL A 254 1.78 -15.51 -30.66
C VAL A 254 3.13 -15.71 -30.00
N ASP A 255 4.23 -15.77 -30.75
CA ASP A 255 5.58 -15.91 -30.19
C ASP A 255 5.93 -14.72 -29.26
N LEU A 256 5.63 -13.49 -29.69
CA LEU A 256 5.86 -12.29 -28.90
C LEU A 256 4.99 -12.24 -27.64
N LEU A 257 3.73 -12.66 -27.74
CA LEU A 257 2.85 -12.74 -26.57
C LEU A 257 3.32 -13.82 -25.58
N VAL A 258 3.83 -14.96 -26.06
CA VAL A 258 4.43 -15.98 -25.17
C VAL A 258 5.68 -15.44 -24.47
N ASP A 259 6.59 -14.75 -25.17
CA ASP A 259 7.74 -14.12 -24.53
C ASP A 259 7.30 -13.06 -23.49
N LEU A 260 6.26 -12.28 -23.79
CA LEU A 260 5.71 -11.31 -22.86
C LEU A 260 5.03 -11.96 -21.66
N LEU A 261 4.33 -13.09 -21.83
CA LEU A 261 3.72 -13.84 -20.72
C LEU A 261 4.77 -14.21 -19.66
N GLU A 262 5.95 -14.60 -20.12
CA GLU A 262 7.08 -15.04 -19.29
C GLU A 262 7.84 -13.87 -18.65
N SER A 263 7.94 -12.75 -19.36
CA SER A 263 8.78 -11.61 -18.96
C SER A 263 8.01 -10.45 -18.34
N ALA A 264 6.68 -10.43 -18.42
CA ALA A 264 5.86 -9.35 -17.88
C ALA A 264 6.09 -9.20 -16.38
N SER A 265 6.32 -7.97 -15.95
CA SER A 265 6.47 -7.56 -14.55
C SER A 265 5.12 -7.20 -13.91
N VAL A 266 4.14 -6.75 -14.72
CA VAL A 266 2.82 -6.30 -14.25
C VAL A 266 1.77 -7.40 -14.41
N ASP A 267 1.15 -7.83 -13.30
CA ASP A 267 0.13 -8.90 -13.29
C ASP A 267 -1.06 -8.62 -14.20
N ALA A 268 -1.51 -7.37 -14.30
CA ALA A 268 -2.61 -6.97 -15.17
C ALA A 268 -2.28 -7.22 -16.65
N VAL A 269 -1.07 -6.85 -17.09
CA VAL A 269 -0.60 -7.11 -18.46
C VAL A 269 -0.47 -8.61 -18.70
N ARG A 270 0.06 -9.37 -17.73
CA ARG A 270 0.15 -10.83 -17.84
C ARG A 270 -1.23 -11.47 -18.02
N GLY A 271 -2.25 -11.01 -17.29
CA GLY A 271 -3.63 -11.46 -17.44
C GLY A 271 -4.22 -11.16 -18.81
N GLU A 272 -3.95 -9.98 -19.36
CA GLU A 272 -4.34 -9.63 -20.73
C GLU A 272 -3.67 -10.52 -21.78
N VAL A 273 -2.37 -10.79 -21.63
CA VAL A 273 -1.64 -11.72 -22.51
C VAL A 273 -2.22 -13.12 -22.46
N MET A 274 -2.56 -13.64 -21.26
CA MET A 274 -3.22 -14.93 -21.12
C MET A 274 -4.55 -14.95 -21.88
N ASN A 275 -5.37 -13.89 -21.79
CA ASN A 275 -6.64 -13.80 -22.50
C ASN A 275 -6.47 -13.75 -24.02
N ASP A 276 -5.53 -12.95 -24.52
CA ASP A 276 -5.23 -12.87 -25.94
C ASP A 276 -4.80 -14.26 -26.47
N LEU A 277 -3.85 -14.90 -25.78
CA LEU A 277 -3.36 -16.24 -26.12
C LEU A 277 -4.43 -17.33 -26.00
N HIS A 278 -5.37 -17.21 -25.06
CA HIS A 278 -6.49 -18.15 -24.95
C HIS A 278 -7.36 -18.09 -26.22
N GLY A 279 -7.67 -16.87 -26.70
CA GLY A 279 -8.46 -16.68 -27.91
C GLY A 279 -7.79 -17.21 -29.18
N VAL A 280 -6.47 -17.09 -29.30
CA VAL A 280 -5.76 -17.39 -30.56
C VAL A 280 -4.90 -18.66 -30.54
N ALA A 281 -4.44 -19.14 -29.39
CA ALA A 281 -3.51 -20.27 -29.27
C ALA A 281 -3.64 -21.02 -27.92
N PRO A 282 -4.84 -21.54 -27.57
CA PRO A 282 -5.12 -22.06 -26.22
C PRO A 282 -4.23 -23.23 -25.81
N LYS A 283 -3.92 -24.16 -26.73
CA LYS A 283 -3.01 -25.29 -26.44
C LYS A 283 -1.59 -24.84 -26.10
N ARG A 284 -1.13 -23.78 -26.76
CA ARG A 284 0.21 -23.22 -26.53
C ARG A 284 0.26 -22.44 -25.23
N LEU A 285 -0.81 -21.70 -24.92
CA LEU A 285 -0.99 -21.08 -23.62
C LEU A 285 -0.93 -22.13 -22.51
N GLU A 286 -1.77 -23.17 -22.57
CA GLU A 286 -1.83 -24.23 -21.55
C GLU A 286 -0.45 -24.86 -21.31
N ALA A 287 0.24 -25.27 -22.37
CA ALA A 287 1.59 -25.83 -22.27
C ALA A 287 2.58 -24.87 -21.59
N ARG A 288 2.48 -23.56 -21.86
CA ARG A 288 3.36 -22.56 -21.23
C ARG A 288 2.98 -22.27 -19.79
N LEU A 289 1.69 -22.24 -19.47
CA LEU A 289 1.20 -22.10 -18.10
C LEU A 289 1.64 -23.28 -17.23
N ASP A 290 1.64 -24.51 -17.75
CA ASP A 290 2.16 -25.67 -17.01
C ASP A 290 3.65 -25.52 -16.66
N VAL A 291 4.47 -24.99 -17.59
CA VAL A 291 5.88 -24.68 -17.32
C VAL A 291 6.00 -23.58 -16.26
N LEU A 292 5.30 -22.45 -16.43
CA LEU A 292 5.37 -21.32 -15.51
C LEU A 292 4.85 -21.65 -14.10
N ARG A 293 3.90 -22.58 -13.99
CA ARG A 293 3.42 -23.10 -12.70
C ARG A 293 4.50 -23.86 -11.93
N GLY A 294 5.40 -24.54 -12.63
CA GLY A 294 6.52 -25.27 -12.03
C GLY A 294 7.78 -24.42 -11.79
N THR A 295 8.07 -23.46 -12.68
CA THR A 295 9.37 -22.74 -12.68
C THR A 295 9.28 -21.24 -12.40
N GLY A 296 8.07 -20.66 -12.37
CA GLY A 296 7.87 -19.23 -12.20
C GLY A 296 8.16 -18.73 -10.78
N ALA A 297 8.28 -17.42 -10.62
CA ALA A 297 8.27 -16.80 -9.29
C ALA A 297 6.90 -16.99 -8.60
N PRO A 298 6.81 -16.95 -7.26
CA PRO A 298 5.56 -17.24 -6.54
C PRO A 298 4.32 -16.47 -7.04
N PRO A 299 4.37 -15.15 -7.31
CA PRO A 299 3.21 -14.43 -7.85
C PRO A 299 2.75 -14.95 -9.22
N VAL A 300 3.71 -15.30 -10.08
CA VAL A 300 3.44 -15.87 -11.42
C VAL A 300 2.79 -17.25 -11.29
N ARG A 301 3.28 -18.08 -10.37
CA ARG A 301 2.74 -19.43 -10.12
C ARG A 301 1.30 -19.37 -9.61
N VAL A 302 0.99 -18.46 -8.67
CA VAL A 302 -0.37 -18.23 -8.17
C VAL A 302 -1.30 -17.78 -9.29
N GLN A 303 -0.90 -16.76 -10.06
CA GLN A 303 -1.73 -16.24 -11.15
C GLN A 303 -1.98 -17.31 -12.23
N THR A 304 -0.94 -18.06 -12.57
CA THR A 304 -1.01 -19.12 -13.58
C THR A 304 -1.92 -20.27 -13.14
N THR A 305 -1.77 -20.73 -11.89
CA THR A 305 -2.63 -21.77 -11.31
C THR A 305 -4.08 -21.32 -11.28
N ARG A 306 -4.32 -20.07 -10.88
CA ARG A 306 -5.66 -19.48 -10.88
C ARG A 306 -6.26 -19.44 -12.29
N TYR A 307 -5.48 -19.02 -13.29
CA TYR A 307 -5.96 -18.97 -14.67
C TYR A 307 -6.31 -20.36 -15.21
N LEU A 308 -5.45 -21.36 -14.96
CA LEU A 308 -5.71 -22.76 -15.33
C LEU A 308 -7.02 -23.29 -14.73
N ARG A 309 -7.28 -22.96 -13.46
CA ARG A 309 -8.49 -23.39 -12.74
C ARG A 309 -9.75 -22.66 -13.21
N GLU A 310 -9.71 -21.32 -13.26
CA GLU A 310 -10.89 -20.48 -13.51
C GLU A 310 -11.27 -20.40 -15.00
N HIS A 311 -10.29 -20.39 -15.91
CA HIS A 311 -10.54 -20.15 -17.34
C HIS A 311 -10.32 -21.37 -18.23
N LEU A 312 -9.39 -22.27 -17.87
CA LEU A 312 -9.12 -23.49 -18.65
C LEU A 312 -9.77 -24.74 -18.06
N GLY A 313 -10.54 -24.61 -16.97
CA GLY A 313 -11.34 -25.68 -16.40
C GLY A 313 -10.52 -26.86 -15.86
N ARG A 314 -9.24 -26.64 -15.52
CA ARG A 314 -8.41 -27.67 -14.91
C ARG A 314 -8.99 -28.08 -13.55
N GLY A 315 -8.83 -29.35 -13.21
CA GLY A 315 -9.29 -29.89 -11.93
C GLY A 315 -8.53 -29.32 -10.73
N PRO A 316 -8.98 -29.63 -9.51
CA PRO A 316 -8.40 -29.11 -8.27
C PRO A 316 -6.94 -29.54 -8.04
N GLU A 317 -6.43 -30.53 -8.79
CA GLU A 317 -5.06 -31.03 -8.68
C GLU A 317 -4.03 -29.92 -8.93
N VAL A 318 -4.32 -28.96 -9.83
CA VAL A 318 -3.38 -27.87 -10.10
C VAL A 318 -3.21 -26.94 -8.90
N THR A 319 -4.28 -26.70 -8.15
CA THR A 319 -4.27 -25.92 -6.91
C THR A 319 -3.63 -26.72 -5.77
N ALA A 320 -3.90 -28.02 -5.70
CA ALA A 320 -3.33 -28.91 -4.70
C ALA A 320 -1.79 -28.98 -4.83
N GLU A 321 -1.26 -29.09 -6.05
CA GLU A 321 0.18 -29.07 -6.31
C GLU A 321 0.83 -27.74 -5.87
N LEU A 322 0.21 -26.59 -6.17
CA LEU A 322 0.70 -25.28 -5.72
C LEU A 322 0.71 -25.19 -4.18
N ALA A 323 -0.35 -25.66 -3.53
CA ALA A 323 -0.50 -25.60 -2.09
C ALA A 323 0.37 -26.62 -1.34
N ALA A 324 0.74 -27.73 -1.98
CA ALA A 324 1.65 -28.74 -1.44
C ALA A 324 3.12 -28.31 -1.51
N ASP A 325 3.47 -27.37 -2.40
CA ASP A 325 4.86 -26.96 -2.60
C ASP A 325 5.38 -26.11 -1.41
N PRO A 326 6.38 -26.59 -0.64
CA PRO A 326 6.93 -25.86 0.49
C PRO A 326 7.75 -24.61 0.10
N THR A 327 8.14 -24.48 -1.17
CA THR A 327 8.85 -23.28 -1.68
C THR A 327 7.93 -22.08 -1.84
N MET A 328 6.60 -22.30 -1.86
CA MET A 328 5.60 -21.25 -1.92
C MET A 328 5.36 -20.65 -0.54
N PRO A 329 5.18 -19.31 -0.41
CA PRO A 329 4.82 -18.70 0.86
C PRO A 329 3.54 -19.32 1.45
N PRO A 330 3.47 -19.59 2.77
CA PRO A 330 2.33 -20.25 3.41
C PRO A 330 1.02 -19.50 3.18
N ARG A 331 1.07 -18.17 3.14
CA ARG A 331 -0.08 -17.31 2.84
C ARG A 331 -0.66 -17.56 1.44
N ASP A 332 0.19 -17.66 0.43
CA ASP A 332 -0.25 -17.88 -0.96
C ASP A 332 -0.83 -19.29 -1.13
N ARG A 333 -0.19 -20.29 -0.50
CA ARG A 333 -0.69 -21.67 -0.43
C ARG A 333 -2.07 -21.73 0.24
N PHE A 334 -2.25 -21.03 1.36
CA PHE A 334 -3.53 -20.93 2.05
C PHE A 334 -4.61 -20.23 1.20
N LEU A 335 -4.32 -19.07 0.62
CA LEU A 335 -5.28 -18.32 -0.19
C LEU A 335 -5.73 -19.11 -1.43
N ALA A 336 -4.85 -19.93 -2.00
CA ALA A 336 -5.21 -20.84 -3.08
C ALA A 336 -6.26 -21.88 -2.63
N LEU A 337 -6.04 -22.53 -1.48
CA LEU A 337 -6.98 -23.51 -0.91
C LEU A 337 -8.29 -22.90 -0.41
N GLU A 338 -8.25 -21.66 0.08
CA GLU A 338 -9.46 -20.96 0.52
C GLU A 338 -10.39 -20.65 -0.67
N ARG A 339 -9.81 -20.34 -1.84
CA ARG A 339 -10.54 -20.13 -3.09
C ARG A 339 -11.00 -21.42 -3.75
N ASP A 340 -10.22 -22.49 -3.62
CA ASP A 340 -10.53 -23.81 -4.20
C ASP A 340 -10.51 -24.91 -3.11
N PRO A 341 -11.53 -24.98 -2.24
CA PRO A 341 -11.57 -25.94 -1.14
C PRO A 341 -11.55 -27.41 -1.58
N GLU A 342 -11.94 -27.70 -2.83
CA GLU A 342 -11.91 -29.05 -3.42
C GLU A 342 -10.47 -29.58 -3.56
N ALA A 343 -9.48 -28.68 -3.67
CA ALA A 343 -8.06 -29.03 -3.74
C ALA A 343 -7.44 -29.33 -2.38
N ALA A 344 -8.14 -29.04 -1.29
CA ALA A 344 -7.63 -29.26 0.04
C ALA A 344 -7.64 -30.75 0.39
N THR A 345 -6.54 -31.22 0.95
CA THR A 345 -6.47 -32.49 1.69
C THR A 345 -6.02 -32.19 3.13
N PRO A 346 -6.28 -33.09 4.10
CA PRO A 346 -5.81 -32.88 5.47
C PRO A 346 -4.30 -32.63 5.54
N GLY A 347 -3.51 -33.40 4.79
CA GLY A 347 -2.05 -33.29 4.79
C GLY A 347 -1.55 -31.96 4.23
N ILE A 348 -2.15 -31.47 3.14
CA ILE A 348 -1.76 -30.17 2.55
C ILE A 348 -2.11 -29.03 3.51
N LEU A 349 -3.34 -28.98 4.03
CA LEU A 349 -3.75 -27.90 4.94
C LEU A 349 -2.94 -27.91 6.25
N LEU A 350 -2.67 -29.08 6.82
CA LEU A 350 -1.79 -29.19 7.98
C LEU A 350 -0.38 -28.67 7.65
N GLY A 351 0.20 -29.10 6.52
CA GLY A 351 1.50 -28.62 6.07
C GLY A 351 1.54 -27.09 5.85
N VAL A 352 0.44 -26.48 5.40
CA VAL A 352 0.31 -25.02 5.28
C VAL A 352 0.27 -24.36 6.65
N VAL A 353 -0.54 -24.88 7.59
CA VAL A 353 -0.61 -24.40 8.98
C VAL A 353 0.78 -24.45 9.64
N ASP A 354 1.49 -25.57 9.49
CA ASP A 354 2.80 -25.79 10.11
C ASP A 354 3.91 -24.94 9.49
N SER A 355 3.69 -24.37 8.30
CA SER A 355 4.65 -23.49 7.62
C SER A 355 4.53 -22.02 8.05
N PHE A 356 3.56 -21.63 8.88
CA PHE A 356 3.48 -20.27 9.41
C PHE A 356 4.52 -20.07 10.54
N GLU A 357 5.49 -19.18 10.30
CA GLU A 357 6.51 -18.82 11.29
C GLU A 357 5.97 -17.87 12.38
N GLU A 358 5.02 -17.01 12.00
CA GLU A 358 4.39 -16.04 12.90
C GLU A 358 2.93 -16.40 13.17
N HIS A 359 2.57 -16.48 14.45
CA HIS A 359 1.21 -16.74 14.87
C HIS A 359 0.30 -15.54 14.60
N GLY A 360 -0.69 -15.73 13.72
CA GLY A 360 -1.48 -14.61 13.20
C GLY A 360 -2.86 -14.98 12.66
N GLN A 361 -3.50 -13.99 12.04
CA GLN A 361 -4.87 -14.13 11.52
C GLN A 361 -4.96 -15.12 10.37
N ASP A 362 -3.95 -15.21 9.50
CA ASP A 362 -3.96 -16.16 8.38
C ASP A 362 -3.81 -17.61 8.86
N GLU A 363 -2.99 -17.88 9.88
CA GLU A 363 -2.90 -19.21 10.51
C GLU A 363 -4.25 -19.61 11.15
N VAL A 364 -4.89 -18.70 11.90
CA VAL A 364 -6.23 -18.92 12.48
C VAL A 364 -7.27 -19.21 11.39
N ARG A 365 -7.20 -18.53 10.25
CA ARG A 365 -8.08 -18.80 9.10
C ARG A 365 -7.80 -20.16 8.47
N ALA A 366 -6.54 -20.56 8.34
CA ALA A 366 -6.15 -21.89 7.87
C ALA A 366 -6.68 -23.00 8.81
N LEU A 367 -6.51 -22.84 10.13
CA LEU A 367 -7.08 -23.75 11.14
C LEU A 367 -8.62 -23.81 11.07
N THR A 368 -9.26 -22.68 10.80
CA THR A 368 -10.72 -22.61 10.64
C THR A 368 -11.18 -23.35 9.38
N LEU A 369 -10.44 -23.23 8.28
CA LEU A 369 -10.72 -23.96 7.04
C LEU A 369 -10.49 -25.47 7.24
N LEU A 370 -9.41 -25.85 7.93
CA LEU A 370 -9.14 -27.23 8.33
C LEU A 370 -10.29 -27.79 9.17
N ALA A 371 -10.81 -27.04 10.14
CA ALA A 371 -11.95 -27.46 10.96
C ALA A 371 -13.24 -27.64 10.13
N LYS A 372 -13.45 -26.79 9.13
CA LYS A 372 -14.61 -26.86 8.24
C LYS A 372 -14.58 -28.12 7.36
N LEU A 373 -13.42 -28.44 6.79
CA LEU A 373 -13.29 -29.50 5.79
C LEU A 373 -12.93 -30.85 6.43
N PHE A 374 -12.09 -30.84 7.47
CA PHE A 374 -11.50 -32.02 8.10
C PHE A 374 -11.54 -31.93 9.64
N PRO A 375 -12.72 -32.04 10.28
CA PRO A 375 -12.90 -31.80 11.72
C PRO A 375 -12.01 -32.65 12.64
N ASP A 376 -11.67 -33.88 12.24
CA ASP A 376 -10.83 -34.79 13.04
C ASP A 376 -9.37 -34.33 13.07
N ALA A 377 -8.80 -34.02 11.90
CA ALA A 377 -7.45 -33.49 11.78
C ALA A 377 -7.32 -32.12 12.47
N ALA A 378 -8.34 -31.27 12.30
CA ALA A 378 -8.40 -29.98 12.95
C ALA A 378 -8.43 -30.08 14.47
N PHE A 379 -9.19 -31.02 15.03
CA PHE A 379 -9.27 -31.19 16.48
C PHE A 379 -7.91 -31.52 17.09
N GLY A 380 -7.16 -32.46 16.48
CA GLY A 380 -5.80 -32.79 16.92
C GLY A 380 -4.88 -31.58 16.86
N ARG A 381 -4.80 -30.92 15.69
CA ARG A 381 -3.87 -29.80 15.50
C ARG A 381 -4.22 -28.57 16.35
N ILE A 382 -5.50 -28.23 16.47
CA ILE A 382 -5.96 -27.14 17.35
C ILE A 382 -5.69 -27.51 18.82
N GLY A 383 -5.79 -28.79 19.19
CA GLY A 383 -5.38 -29.29 20.50
C GLY A 383 -3.93 -28.91 20.82
N ASP A 384 -2.99 -29.32 19.95
CA ASP A 384 -1.57 -28.97 20.09
C ASP A 384 -1.39 -27.45 20.15
N TYR A 385 -2.07 -26.72 19.26
CA TYR A 385 -2.05 -25.26 19.17
C TYR A 385 -2.55 -24.57 20.45
N THR A 386 -3.56 -25.14 21.13
CA THR A 386 -4.07 -24.60 22.39
C THR A 386 -3.12 -24.80 23.56
N THR A 387 -2.24 -25.80 23.48
CA THR A 387 -1.21 -26.08 24.50
C THR A 387 0.12 -25.39 24.23
N ASP A 388 0.38 -24.94 22.99
CA ASP A 388 1.62 -24.24 22.65
C ASP A 388 1.68 -22.85 23.31
N GLN A 389 2.62 -22.68 24.23
CA GLN A 389 2.79 -21.45 25.02
C GLN A 389 3.42 -20.31 24.22
N ARG A 390 4.05 -20.61 23.08
CA ARG A 390 4.62 -19.59 22.18
C ARG A 390 3.53 -18.80 21.46
N VAL A 391 2.33 -19.38 21.36
CA VAL A 391 1.17 -18.74 20.74
C VAL A 391 0.47 -17.83 21.77
N PRO A 392 0.26 -16.53 21.45
CA PRO A 392 -0.49 -15.65 22.34
C PRO A 392 -1.89 -16.17 22.65
N PHE A 393 -2.30 -16.10 23.93
CA PHE A 393 -3.60 -16.62 24.38
C PHE A 393 -4.79 -16.16 23.52
N ARG A 394 -4.80 -14.87 23.11
CA ARG A 394 -5.86 -14.32 22.26
C ARG A 394 -6.00 -15.08 20.95
N VAL A 395 -4.87 -15.44 20.32
CA VAL A 395 -4.85 -16.16 19.04
C VAL A 395 -5.34 -17.61 19.24
N ARG A 396 -4.89 -18.28 20.31
CA ARG A 396 -5.38 -19.63 20.68
C ARG A 396 -6.90 -19.63 20.90
N ALA A 397 -7.40 -18.69 21.70
CA ALA A 397 -8.83 -18.58 22.02
C ALA A 397 -9.67 -18.27 20.77
N GLU A 398 -9.16 -17.42 19.88
CA GLU A 398 -9.80 -17.10 18.61
C GLU A 398 -9.86 -18.31 17.66
N ALA A 399 -8.78 -19.11 17.59
CA ALA A 399 -8.76 -20.35 16.79
C ALA A 399 -9.85 -21.34 17.25
N VAL A 400 -9.95 -21.59 18.56
CA VAL A 400 -11.00 -22.46 19.12
C VAL A 400 -12.39 -21.88 18.86
N ALA A 401 -12.59 -20.58 19.09
CA ALA A 401 -13.88 -19.93 18.89
C ALA A 401 -14.37 -20.03 17.43
N ARG A 402 -13.47 -19.84 16.45
CA ARG A 402 -13.83 -19.94 15.02
C ARG A 402 -14.04 -21.39 14.55
N ALA A 403 -13.31 -22.34 15.13
CA ALA A 403 -13.46 -23.77 14.84
C ALA A 403 -14.69 -24.39 15.52
N ALA A 404 -15.19 -23.80 16.61
CA ALA A 404 -16.31 -24.31 17.41
C ALA A 404 -17.55 -24.69 16.59
N ARG A 405 -17.86 -23.91 15.55
CA ARG A 405 -19.00 -24.12 14.64
C ARG A 405 -18.90 -25.41 13.82
N PHE A 406 -17.71 -25.99 13.70
CA PHE A 406 -17.47 -27.19 12.88
C PHE A 406 -17.09 -28.42 13.71
N LEU A 407 -16.48 -28.25 14.88
CA LEU A 407 -16.04 -29.35 15.74
C LEU A 407 -17.17 -29.93 16.62
N GLY A 408 -18.26 -29.19 16.79
CA GLY A 408 -19.36 -29.54 17.68
C GLY A 408 -19.05 -29.29 19.18
N PRO A 409 -20.07 -29.34 20.05
CA PRO A 409 -19.94 -28.90 21.46
C PRO A 409 -18.91 -29.69 22.27
N ARG A 410 -18.87 -31.02 22.10
CA ARG A 410 -17.99 -31.91 22.87
C ARG A 410 -16.51 -31.59 22.64
N ARG A 411 -16.07 -31.61 21.38
CA ARG A 411 -14.67 -31.32 21.03
C ARG A 411 -14.29 -29.88 21.37
N THR A 412 -15.18 -28.93 21.14
CA THR A 412 -14.93 -27.52 21.48
C THR A 412 -14.71 -27.33 22.98
N THR A 413 -15.55 -27.95 23.81
CA THR A 413 -15.39 -27.92 25.27
C THR A 413 -14.13 -28.63 25.74
N ASP A 414 -13.70 -29.72 25.07
CA ASP A 414 -12.42 -30.39 25.36
C ASP A 414 -11.21 -29.48 25.08
N LEU A 415 -11.21 -28.74 23.95
CA LEU A 415 -10.17 -27.75 23.63
C LEU A 415 -10.13 -26.60 24.64
N TYR A 416 -11.30 -26.02 24.97
CA TYR A 416 -11.38 -24.99 25.99
C TYR A 416 -10.94 -25.49 27.36
N ARG A 417 -11.28 -26.73 27.73
CA ARG A 417 -10.80 -27.32 28.98
C ARG A 417 -9.27 -27.34 29.03
N GLY A 418 -8.60 -27.79 27.97
CA GLY A 418 -7.13 -27.78 27.88
C GLY A 418 -6.53 -26.40 28.12
N MET A 419 -7.14 -25.35 27.55
CA MET A 419 -6.70 -23.96 27.79
C MET A 419 -6.97 -23.48 29.21
N ALA A 420 -8.07 -23.89 29.83
CA ALA A 420 -8.45 -23.45 31.17
C ALA A 420 -7.58 -24.07 32.27
N VAL A 421 -7.19 -25.34 32.09
CA VAL A 421 -6.41 -26.10 33.08
C VAL A 421 -4.90 -25.99 32.88
N ALA A 422 -4.43 -25.32 31.83
CA ALA A 422 -3.01 -25.03 31.63
C ALA A 422 -2.44 -24.24 32.82
N ASP A 423 -1.25 -24.61 33.28
CA ASP A 423 -0.64 -24.08 34.51
C ASP A 423 -0.30 -22.59 34.37
N GLU A 424 0.11 -22.16 33.18
CA GLU A 424 0.55 -20.80 32.89
C GLU A 424 -0.61 -19.85 32.54
N ALA A 425 -1.85 -20.36 32.43
CA ALA A 425 -3.00 -19.51 32.18
C ALA A 425 -3.19 -18.51 33.33
N THR A 426 -3.50 -17.25 33.03
CA THR A 426 -3.87 -16.29 34.09
C THR A 426 -5.32 -16.50 34.52
N THR A 427 -5.71 -16.04 35.71
CA THR A 427 -7.10 -16.15 36.15
C THR A 427 -8.09 -15.52 35.14
N ALA A 428 -7.76 -14.36 34.58
CA ALA A 428 -8.61 -13.70 33.59
C ALA A 428 -8.77 -14.54 32.30
N GLN A 429 -7.71 -15.23 31.89
CA GLN A 429 -7.74 -16.14 30.74
C GLN A 429 -8.61 -17.37 31.03
N ARG A 430 -8.44 -17.99 32.21
CA ARG A 430 -9.28 -19.11 32.67
C ARG A 430 -10.75 -18.74 32.72
N ASP A 431 -11.08 -17.57 33.28
CA ASP A 431 -12.44 -17.06 33.38
C ASP A 431 -13.08 -16.83 32.00
N ALA A 432 -12.34 -16.24 31.06
CA ALA A 432 -12.80 -16.04 29.69
C ALA A 432 -13.09 -17.36 28.97
N VAL A 433 -12.20 -18.36 29.11
CA VAL A 433 -12.36 -19.69 28.51
C VAL A 433 -13.55 -20.44 29.11
N VAL A 434 -13.65 -20.47 30.43
CA VAL A 434 -14.73 -21.18 31.11
C VAL A 434 -16.07 -20.51 30.87
N SER A 435 -16.12 -19.18 30.77
CA SER A 435 -17.30 -18.45 30.34
C SER A 435 -17.73 -18.82 28.92
N ALA A 436 -16.78 -18.92 27.98
CA ALA A 436 -17.07 -19.37 26.61
C ALA A 436 -17.58 -20.82 26.58
N MET A 437 -16.92 -21.70 27.34
CA MET A 437 -17.30 -23.11 27.46
C MET A 437 -18.68 -23.31 28.09
N THR A 438 -19.02 -22.55 29.13
CA THR A 438 -20.33 -22.61 29.81
C THR A 438 -21.47 -22.20 28.89
N LYS A 439 -21.24 -21.27 27.96
CA LYS A 439 -22.22 -20.90 26.93
C LYS A 439 -22.48 -22.03 25.93
N ILE A 440 -21.52 -22.93 25.72
CA ILE A 440 -21.61 -24.07 24.80
C ILE A 440 -22.20 -25.30 25.49
N ASP A 441 -21.68 -25.63 26.66
CA ASP A 441 -22.11 -26.75 27.50
C ASP A 441 -22.04 -26.33 28.98
N PRO A 442 -23.18 -25.94 29.59
CA PRO A 442 -23.22 -25.51 30.98
C PRO A 442 -22.77 -26.59 31.98
N VAL A 443 -22.96 -27.87 31.66
CA VAL A 443 -22.60 -28.98 32.55
C VAL A 443 -21.09 -29.13 32.59
N ARG A 444 -20.44 -29.19 31.42
CA ARG A 444 -18.96 -29.26 31.33
C ARG A 444 -18.30 -27.96 31.80
N GLY A 445 -18.87 -26.81 31.46
CA GLY A 445 -18.50 -25.50 32.00
C GLY A 445 -18.44 -25.52 33.52
N GLY A 446 -19.52 -25.98 34.15
CA GLY A 446 -19.61 -26.15 35.60
C GLY A 446 -18.59 -27.14 36.16
N GLN A 447 -18.30 -28.25 35.47
CA GLN A 447 -17.28 -29.22 35.91
C GLN A 447 -15.87 -28.60 35.95
N VAL A 448 -15.50 -27.79 34.96
CA VAL A 448 -14.19 -27.12 34.96
C VAL A 448 -14.13 -25.97 35.96
N CYS A 449 -15.22 -25.21 36.14
CA CYS A 449 -15.31 -24.28 37.29
C CYS A 449 -15.07 -25.01 38.62
N GLU A 450 -15.66 -26.19 38.79
CA GLU A 450 -15.50 -27.01 39.99
C GLU A 450 -14.04 -27.50 40.15
N GLU A 451 -13.39 -27.92 39.06
CA GLU A 451 -11.98 -28.29 39.01
C GLU A 451 -11.05 -27.12 39.37
N LEU A 452 -11.24 -25.96 38.73
CA LEU A 452 -10.46 -24.74 39.01
C LEU A 452 -10.66 -24.23 40.43
N ALA A 453 -11.87 -24.33 41.00
CA ALA A 453 -12.11 -23.93 42.37
C ALA A 453 -11.30 -24.76 43.39
N ARG A 454 -10.97 -26.02 43.07
CA ARG A 454 -10.16 -26.91 43.92
C ARG A 454 -8.65 -26.75 43.73
N ARG A 455 -8.20 -25.98 42.73
CA ARG A 455 -6.76 -25.73 42.49
C ARG A 455 -6.15 -24.87 43.60
N ARG A 456 -5.27 -25.47 44.41
CA ARG A 456 -4.60 -24.81 45.55
C ARG A 456 -3.56 -23.76 45.13
N ASP A 457 -3.10 -23.80 43.87
CA ASP A 457 -2.20 -22.79 43.28
C ASP A 457 -2.91 -21.48 42.93
N LEU A 458 -4.25 -21.47 42.91
CA LEU A 458 -5.04 -20.26 42.71
C LEU A 458 -5.29 -19.52 44.03
N ARG A 459 -5.34 -18.20 43.94
CA ARG A 459 -5.77 -17.35 45.06
C ARG A 459 -7.19 -17.69 45.48
N PHE A 460 -7.48 -17.56 46.76
CA PHE A 460 -8.79 -17.94 47.30
C PHE A 460 -9.95 -17.15 46.67
N GLU A 461 -9.76 -15.86 46.39
CA GLU A 461 -10.77 -15.04 45.72
C GLU A 461 -11.11 -15.56 44.32
N ASP A 462 -10.11 -16.08 43.61
CA ASP A 462 -10.27 -16.68 42.29
C ASP A 462 -10.96 -18.05 42.38
N ARG A 463 -10.58 -18.87 43.38
CA ARG A 463 -11.26 -20.15 43.68
C ARG A 463 -12.73 -19.94 44.02
N LEU A 464 -13.05 -18.93 44.82
CA LEU A 464 -14.44 -18.52 45.10
C LEU A 464 -15.15 -18.02 43.86
N ARG A 465 -14.47 -17.27 42.97
CA ARG A 465 -15.05 -16.83 41.70
C ARG A 465 -15.48 -18.02 40.85
N PHE A 466 -14.63 -19.03 40.67
CA PHE A 466 -15.00 -20.25 39.94
C PHE A 466 -16.08 -21.06 40.65
N ALA A 467 -16.04 -21.16 41.99
CA ALA A 467 -17.09 -21.80 42.77
C ALA A 467 -18.45 -21.06 42.65
N ARG A 468 -18.48 -19.76 42.37
CA ARG A 468 -19.74 -19.04 42.08
C ARG A 468 -20.25 -19.32 40.67
N GLY A 469 -19.37 -19.71 39.75
CA GLY A 469 -19.70 -20.13 38.39
C GLY A 469 -20.36 -21.51 38.29
N ILE A 470 -20.48 -22.24 39.41
CA ILE A 470 -21.25 -23.49 39.48
C ILE A 470 -22.60 -23.28 40.17
N GLY A 471 -23.55 -24.18 39.90
CA GLY A 471 -24.89 -24.10 40.50
C GLY A 471 -24.83 -24.01 42.04
N HIS A 472 -25.73 -23.21 42.62
CA HIS A 472 -25.73 -22.81 44.04
C HIS A 472 -25.46 -23.95 45.03
N ARG A 473 -26.11 -25.11 44.84
CA ARG A 473 -25.93 -26.27 45.72
C ARG A 473 -24.49 -26.80 45.71
N LYS A 474 -23.84 -26.88 44.55
CA LYS A 474 -22.45 -27.32 44.43
C LYS A 474 -21.47 -26.24 44.90
N ALA A 475 -21.76 -24.97 44.59
CA ALA A 475 -20.99 -23.82 45.07
C ALA A 475 -20.88 -23.85 46.60
N LEU A 476 -22.03 -24.00 47.28
CA LEU A 476 -22.09 -24.07 48.73
C LEU A 476 -21.37 -25.32 49.26
N ALA A 477 -21.44 -26.46 48.57
CA ALA A 477 -20.70 -27.67 48.96
C ALA A 477 -19.17 -27.45 48.92
N LEU A 478 -18.64 -26.81 47.87
CA LEU A 478 -17.22 -26.45 47.78
C LEU A 478 -16.80 -25.44 48.85
N VAL A 479 -17.61 -24.41 49.08
CA VAL A 479 -17.30 -23.41 50.12
C VAL A 479 -17.28 -24.06 51.52
N ARG A 480 -18.17 -25.02 51.78
CA ARG A 480 -18.14 -25.84 53.01
C ARG A 480 -16.91 -26.73 53.08
N GLU A 481 -16.47 -27.29 51.96
CA GLU A 481 -15.22 -28.07 51.85
C GLU A 481 -14.02 -27.20 52.26
N PHE A 482 -13.88 -26.00 51.67
CA PHE A 482 -12.80 -25.07 51.99
C PHE A 482 -12.82 -24.61 53.46
N ALA A 483 -14.00 -24.40 54.04
CA ALA A 483 -14.11 -24.02 55.46
C ALA A 483 -13.66 -25.14 56.42
N ARG A 484 -13.71 -26.41 55.98
CA ARG A 484 -13.41 -27.59 56.80
C ARG A 484 -12.01 -28.15 56.54
N ASP A 485 -11.40 -27.87 55.40
CA ASP A 485 -10.11 -28.42 55.00
C ASP A 485 -8.99 -27.88 55.91
N PRO A 486 -8.37 -28.71 56.77
CA PRO A 486 -7.34 -28.27 57.70
C PRO A 486 -6.05 -27.81 57.01
N ASP A 487 -5.81 -28.23 55.76
CA ASP A 487 -4.64 -27.81 54.98
C ASP A 487 -4.79 -26.37 54.45
N GLU A 488 -6.00 -25.81 54.47
CA GLU A 488 -6.24 -24.45 54.05
C GLU A 488 -5.79 -23.44 55.11
N ALA A 489 -5.21 -22.34 54.64
CA ALA A 489 -4.82 -21.23 55.49
C ALA A 489 -6.02 -20.77 56.36
N ALA A 490 -5.76 -20.44 57.63
CA ALA A 490 -6.83 -20.07 58.56
C ALA A 490 -7.71 -18.92 58.03
N ALA A 491 -7.12 -17.91 57.39
CA ALA A 491 -7.86 -16.80 56.77
C ALA A 491 -8.82 -17.28 55.67
N VAL A 492 -8.37 -18.19 54.81
CA VAL A 492 -9.18 -18.80 53.74
C VAL A 492 -10.36 -19.57 54.31
N ARG A 493 -10.13 -20.40 55.33
CA ARG A 493 -11.21 -21.13 56.02
C ARG A 493 -12.26 -20.19 56.62
N VAL A 494 -11.81 -19.09 57.22
CA VAL A 494 -12.69 -18.07 57.80
C VAL A 494 -13.56 -17.39 56.74
N GLU A 495 -12.97 -16.96 55.62
CA GLU A 495 -13.73 -16.35 54.54
C GLU A 495 -14.69 -17.34 53.86
N ALA A 496 -14.28 -18.59 53.68
CA ALA A 496 -15.15 -19.65 53.20
C ALA A 496 -16.33 -19.89 54.16
N ALA A 497 -16.09 -19.95 55.48
CA ALA A 497 -17.16 -20.10 56.45
C ALA A 497 -18.14 -18.91 56.44
N ARG A 498 -17.65 -17.68 56.21
CA ARG A 498 -18.51 -16.48 56.06
C ARG A 498 -19.39 -16.57 54.82
N GLU A 499 -18.81 -16.96 53.69
CA GLU A 499 -19.54 -17.15 52.44
C GLU A 499 -20.57 -18.29 52.56
N ALA A 500 -20.23 -19.39 53.27
CA ALA A 500 -21.18 -20.46 53.55
C ALA A 500 -22.32 -19.99 54.47
N ALA A 501 -22.03 -19.23 55.51
CA ALA A 501 -23.03 -18.73 56.45
C ALA A 501 -23.96 -17.67 55.84
N SER A 502 -23.46 -16.88 54.88
CA SER A 502 -24.27 -15.86 54.19
C SER A 502 -25.21 -16.44 53.14
N LYS A 503 -24.81 -17.54 52.50
CA LYS A 503 -25.55 -18.17 51.39
C LYS A 503 -26.26 -19.47 51.76
N GLY A 504 -25.96 -20.03 52.91
CA GLY A 504 -26.37 -21.36 53.34
C GLY A 504 -27.53 -21.38 54.33
N THR A 505 -27.69 -22.50 55.02
CA THR A 505 -28.71 -22.69 56.07
C THR A 505 -28.19 -22.21 57.42
N VAL A 506 -29.06 -22.18 58.43
CA VAL A 506 -28.68 -21.89 59.83
C VAL A 506 -27.55 -22.82 60.30
N ASP A 507 -27.51 -24.07 59.83
CA ASP A 507 -26.44 -25.03 60.17
C ASP A 507 -25.07 -24.61 59.65
N ASP A 508 -24.98 -23.81 58.59
CA ASP A 508 -23.70 -23.33 58.05
C ASP A 508 -23.05 -22.27 58.96
N ARG A 509 -23.82 -21.62 59.83
CA ARG A 509 -23.27 -20.75 60.88
C ARG A 509 -22.43 -21.53 61.90
N ARG A 510 -22.62 -22.85 62.00
CA ARG A 510 -21.79 -23.70 62.87
C ARG A 510 -20.32 -23.71 62.44
N TYR A 511 -19.98 -23.47 61.17
CA TYR A 511 -18.57 -23.35 60.78
C TYR A 511 -17.91 -22.09 61.33
N LEU A 512 -18.63 -20.95 61.31
CA LEU A 512 -18.14 -19.71 61.92
C LEU A 512 -17.91 -19.90 63.41
N ARG A 513 -18.89 -20.50 64.11
CA ARG A 513 -18.76 -20.82 65.54
C ARG A 513 -17.56 -21.73 65.81
N ARG A 514 -17.37 -22.79 65.01
CA ARG A 514 -16.27 -23.75 65.17
C ARG A 514 -14.91 -23.08 64.96
N LEU A 515 -14.74 -22.31 63.87
CA LEU A 515 -13.49 -21.61 63.58
C LEU A 515 -13.17 -20.52 64.61
N ALA A 516 -14.19 -19.81 65.11
CA ALA A 516 -14.03 -18.80 66.16
C ALA A 516 -13.56 -19.41 67.50
N ALA A 517 -13.85 -20.68 67.76
CA ALA A 517 -13.39 -21.43 68.93
C ALA A 517 -12.10 -22.24 68.67
N THR A 518 -11.51 -22.21 67.47
CA THR A 518 -10.35 -23.05 67.12
C THR A 518 -9.03 -22.34 67.43
N PRO A 519 -8.16 -22.88 68.31
CA PRO A 519 -6.90 -22.23 68.70
C PRO A 519 -5.91 -22.02 67.55
N SER A 520 -5.96 -22.84 66.50
CA SER A 520 -5.11 -22.70 65.31
C SER A 520 -5.45 -21.49 64.43
N VAL A 521 -6.54 -20.78 64.70
CA VAL A 521 -6.91 -19.53 64.03
C VAL A 521 -6.44 -18.37 64.90
N SER A 522 -5.76 -17.37 64.31
CA SER A 522 -5.23 -16.24 65.07
C SER A 522 -6.34 -15.51 65.83
N TYR A 523 -6.04 -15.07 67.06
CA TYR A 523 -7.01 -14.42 67.93
C TYR A 523 -7.70 -13.22 67.25
N SER A 524 -6.96 -12.41 66.50
CA SER A 524 -7.52 -11.26 65.78
C SER A 524 -8.55 -11.63 64.71
N LEU A 525 -8.39 -12.77 64.02
CA LEU A 525 -9.40 -13.29 63.09
C LEU A 525 -10.60 -13.87 63.83
N ARG A 526 -10.37 -14.58 64.95
CA ARG A 526 -11.44 -15.13 65.79
C ARG A 526 -12.28 -14.03 66.43
N GLU A 527 -11.66 -12.96 66.90
CA GLU A 527 -12.33 -11.78 67.48
C GLU A 527 -13.34 -11.18 66.47
N ARG A 528 -12.90 -10.95 65.23
CA ARG A 528 -13.79 -10.51 64.13
C ARG A 528 -14.87 -11.51 63.76
N LEU A 529 -14.67 -12.80 64.01
CA LEU A 529 -15.69 -13.83 63.79
C LEU A 529 -16.74 -13.80 64.90
N VAL A 530 -16.30 -13.67 66.16
CA VAL A 530 -17.16 -13.61 67.34
C VAL A 530 -18.16 -12.46 67.23
N GLU A 531 -17.73 -11.31 66.71
CA GLU A 531 -18.59 -10.14 66.45
C GLU A 531 -19.72 -10.42 65.45
N GLN A 532 -19.55 -11.41 64.56
CA GLN A 532 -20.52 -11.77 63.52
C GLN A 532 -21.45 -12.91 63.93
N LEU A 533 -21.23 -13.52 65.10
CA LEU A 533 -22.06 -14.60 65.61
C LEU A 533 -23.34 -14.05 66.25
N ALA A 534 -24.39 -14.89 66.28
CA ALA A 534 -25.58 -14.60 67.07
C ALA A 534 -25.22 -14.49 68.57
N PRO A 535 -25.96 -13.72 69.39
CA PRO A 535 -25.61 -13.46 70.79
C PRO A 535 -25.30 -14.72 71.63
N GLU A 536 -26.07 -15.78 71.41
CA GLU A 536 -25.93 -17.08 72.09
C GLU A 536 -24.61 -17.78 71.71
N ASP A 537 -24.33 -17.86 70.40
CA ASP A 537 -23.10 -18.46 69.88
C ASP A 537 -21.86 -17.62 70.24
N ARG A 538 -21.98 -16.29 70.20
CA ARG A 538 -20.95 -15.33 70.63
C ARG A 538 -20.56 -15.60 72.08
N THR A 539 -21.55 -15.68 72.98
CA THR A 539 -21.33 -15.97 74.41
C THR A 539 -20.66 -17.32 74.61
N ALA A 540 -21.13 -18.37 73.92
CA ALA A 540 -20.56 -19.71 74.03
C ALA A 540 -19.10 -19.78 73.55
N VAL A 541 -18.75 -19.12 72.45
CA VAL A 541 -17.38 -19.07 71.93
C VAL A 541 -16.48 -18.26 72.85
N LEU A 542 -16.93 -17.11 73.34
CA LEU A 542 -16.16 -16.27 74.28
C LEU A 542 -15.83 -17.02 75.58
N ARG A 543 -16.79 -17.78 76.14
CA ARG A 543 -16.52 -18.68 77.28
C ARG A 543 -15.44 -19.71 76.92
N THR A 544 -15.57 -20.37 75.75
CA THR A 544 -14.61 -21.39 75.28
C THR A 544 -13.19 -20.82 75.16
N ILE A 545 -13.04 -19.61 74.59
CA ILE A 545 -11.73 -18.97 74.45
C ILE A 545 -11.14 -18.59 75.81
N ALA A 546 -11.94 -17.99 76.69
CA ALA A 546 -11.46 -17.55 78.00
C ALA A 546 -11.04 -18.72 78.91
N ASP A 547 -11.70 -19.87 78.77
CA ASP A 547 -11.41 -21.10 79.54
C ASP A 547 -10.27 -21.95 78.95
N SER A 548 -9.88 -21.70 77.69
CA SER A 548 -8.92 -22.56 76.99
C SER A 548 -7.48 -22.32 77.47
N ALA A 549 -6.87 -23.37 78.03
CA ALA A 549 -5.45 -23.37 78.40
C ALA A 549 -4.49 -23.37 77.19
N ALA A 550 -5.00 -23.62 75.98
CA ALA A 550 -4.22 -23.57 74.74
C ALA A 550 -4.11 -22.14 74.16
N GLU A 551 -4.76 -21.16 74.78
CA GLU A 551 -4.77 -19.75 74.35
C GLU A 551 -3.76 -18.92 75.14
N ASP A 552 -3.17 -17.93 74.47
CA ASP A 552 -2.35 -16.90 75.11
C ASP A 552 -3.16 -16.13 76.16
N GLU A 553 -2.51 -15.72 77.25
CA GLU A 553 -3.17 -15.09 78.39
C GLU A 553 -3.85 -13.76 78.02
N ASP A 554 -3.32 -13.01 77.03
CA ASP A 554 -3.94 -11.77 76.55
C ASP A 554 -5.18 -12.05 75.68
N ALA A 555 -5.18 -13.15 74.92
CA ALA A 555 -6.37 -13.64 74.19
C ALA A 555 -7.48 -14.07 75.18
N ARG A 556 -7.13 -14.81 76.24
CA ARG A 556 -8.06 -15.19 77.31
C ARG A 556 -8.64 -13.96 78.02
N LEU A 557 -7.79 -12.98 78.34
CA LEU A 557 -8.19 -11.71 78.94
C LEU A 557 -9.17 -10.95 78.04
N ARG A 558 -8.83 -10.74 76.75
CA ARG A 558 -9.69 -10.00 75.82
C ARG A 558 -11.04 -10.69 75.62
N ALA A 559 -11.07 -12.01 75.52
CA ALA A 559 -12.32 -12.77 75.44
C ALA A 559 -13.18 -12.64 76.71
N ALA A 560 -12.56 -12.70 77.90
CA ALA A 560 -13.26 -12.53 79.17
C ALA A 560 -13.83 -11.11 79.34
N VAL A 561 -13.11 -10.08 78.86
CA VAL A 561 -13.62 -8.70 78.84
C VAL A 561 -14.83 -8.58 77.89
N ALA A 562 -14.71 -9.09 76.66
CA ALA A 562 -15.79 -9.05 75.68
C ALA A 562 -17.03 -9.85 76.11
N LEU A 563 -16.85 -10.92 76.91
CA LEU A 563 -17.93 -11.70 77.49
C LEU A 563 -18.78 -10.87 78.47
N GLY A 564 -18.20 -9.85 79.11
CA GLY A 564 -18.92 -8.99 80.06
C GLY A 564 -20.08 -8.20 79.45
N GLU A 565 -20.12 -8.07 78.13
CA GLU A 565 -21.23 -7.44 77.40
C GLU A 565 -22.48 -8.34 77.33
N SER A 566 -22.32 -9.66 77.38
CA SER A 566 -23.43 -10.62 77.25
C SER A 566 -23.66 -11.48 78.49
N ASP A 567 -22.64 -11.68 79.33
CA ASP A 567 -22.69 -12.52 80.52
C ASP A 567 -21.70 -12.03 81.59
N ARG A 568 -22.15 -11.03 82.37
CA ARG A 568 -21.33 -10.34 83.38
C ARG A 568 -20.80 -11.28 84.47
N GLU A 569 -21.61 -12.23 84.92
CA GLU A 569 -21.22 -13.15 85.99
C GLU A 569 -20.08 -14.05 85.51
N ALA A 570 -20.27 -14.72 84.37
CA ALA A 570 -19.27 -15.60 83.78
C ALA A 570 -17.96 -14.86 83.43
N ALA A 571 -18.05 -13.62 82.95
CA ALA A 571 -16.90 -12.75 82.70
C ALA A 571 -16.15 -12.41 83.99
N THR A 572 -16.86 -12.02 85.04
CA THR A 572 -16.29 -11.66 86.35
C THR A 572 -15.53 -12.84 86.96
N THR A 573 -16.10 -14.04 86.95
CA THR A 573 -15.43 -15.26 87.43
C THR A 573 -14.13 -15.52 86.69
N ARG A 574 -14.12 -15.42 85.36
CA ARG A 574 -12.93 -15.67 84.53
C ARG A 574 -11.86 -14.60 84.70
N LEU A 575 -12.25 -13.32 84.82
CA LEU A 575 -11.32 -12.22 85.05
C LEU A 575 -10.66 -12.32 86.43
N HIS A 576 -11.39 -12.74 87.48
CA HIS A 576 -10.79 -13.03 88.79
C HIS A 576 -9.83 -14.21 88.73
N ALA A 577 -10.22 -15.30 88.05
CA ALA A 577 -9.33 -16.45 87.86
C ALA A 577 -8.01 -16.05 87.16
N LEU A 578 -8.08 -15.23 86.10
CA LEU A 578 -6.88 -14.69 85.43
C LEU A 578 -6.07 -13.74 86.33
N ALA A 579 -6.72 -12.96 87.20
CA ALA A 579 -6.05 -12.02 88.10
C ALA A 579 -5.31 -12.72 89.25
N GLU A 580 -5.78 -13.90 89.67
CA GLU A 580 -5.23 -14.70 90.76
C GLU A 580 -4.19 -15.73 90.30
N ASP A 581 -4.24 -16.18 89.05
CA ASP A 581 -3.30 -17.14 88.48
C ASP A 581 -1.87 -16.56 88.45
N ARG A 582 -0.98 -17.13 89.27
CA ARG A 582 0.40 -16.65 89.42
C ARG A 582 1.30 -16.97 88.23
N SER A 583 0.88 -17.85 87.32
CA SER A 583 1.62 -18.17 86.10
C SER A 583 1.51 -17.08 85.03
N ILE A 584 0.50 -16.21 85.13
CA ILE A 584 0.20 -15.16 84.15
C ILE A 584 1.06 -13.89 84.40
N PRO A 585 1.57 -13.22 83.34
CA PRO A 585 2.33 -11.98 83.48
C PRO A 585 1.62 -10.91 84.34
N PRO A 586 2.34 -10.20 85.24
CA PRO A 586 1.75 -9.19 86.14
C PRO A 586 0.92 -8.12 85.42
N ALA A 587 1.33 -7.70 84.22
CA ALA A 587 0.60 -6.73 83.42
C ALA A 587 -0.81 -7.21 83.04
N ILE A 588 -0.95 -8.49 82.64
CA ILE A 588 -2.23 -9.09 82.26
C ILE A 588 -3.10 -9.29 83.51
N ARG A 589 -2.53 -9.78 84.61
CA ARG A 589 -3.25 -9.93 85.90
C ARG A 589 -3.83 -8.62 86.42
N ASN A 590 -3.06 -7.53 86.33
CA ASN A 590 -3.53 -6.21 86.75
C ASN A 590 -4.65 -5.69 85.84
N ARG A 591 -4.54 -5.90 84.52
CA ARG A 591 -5.62 -5.57 83.57
C ARG A 591 -6.88 -6.39 83.83
N ALA A 592 -6.74 -7.68 84.14
CA ALA A 592 -7.85 -8.57 84.50
C ALA A 592 -8.56 -8.09 85.78
N ARG A 593 -7.81 -7.77 86.84
CA ARG A 593 -8.35 -7.23 88.10
C ARG A 593 -9.11 -5.92 87.88
N HIS A 594 -8.55 -5.00 87.10
CA HIS A 594 -9.19 -3.73 86.77
C HIS A 594 -10.43 -3.91 85.89
N ALA A 595 -10.45 -4.90 84.99
CA ALA A 595 -11.63 -5.22 84.21
C ALA A 595 -12.74 -5.85 85.07
N ALA A 596 -12.40 -6.78 85.98
CA ALA A 596 -13.36 -7.40 86.91
C ALA A 596 -14.03 -6.34 87.81
N GLN A 597 -13.24 -5.41 88.36
CA GLN A 597 -13.74 -4.30 89.18
C GLN A 597 -14.70 -3.36 88.43
N ARG A 598 -14.58 -3.24 87.10
CA ARG A 598 -15.48 -2.40 86.28
C ARG A 598 -16.81 -3.08 85.92
N LEU A 599 -16.88 -4.41 86.03
CA LEU A 599 -18.09 -5.18 85.75
C LEU A 599 -18.97 -5.39 87.00
N GLN A 600 -18.38 -5.22 88.19
CA GLN A 600 -19.05 -5.11 89.49
C GLN A 600 -19.69 -3.74 89.65
#